data_AF-A0A6C7CKU4-F1
#
_entry.id   AF-A0A6C7CKU4-F1
#
_cell.length_a   1.000
_cell.length_b   1.000
_cell.length_c   1.000
_cell.angle_alpha   90.00
_cell.angle_beta   90.00
_cell.angle_gamma   90.00
#
_symmetry.space_group_name_H-M   'P 1'
#
loop_
_entity.id
_entity.type
_entity.pdbx_description
1 polymer ?
#
loop_
_entity_poly.entity_id
_entity_poly.type
_entity_poly.pdbx_seq_one_letter_code
_entity_poly.pdbx_strand_id
1 'polypeptide(L)'
;MAELIQPKEFKAVDQDGNERTYLISKFPAIEGREIVCKYPVSAMPKVGDYAVNEETMLKLMAYVAVDINGTPLRLTTRALVNNHCPDWEVLGRVEMAMMEYNVSFFAKGRSLLFSGGLKAKFLPLITKTLTALSAQLSQKGGPRSMN
;
A
#
# COMPACT_ATOMS: atom_id res chain seq x y z
N MET A 1 -3.94 20.79 -6.40
CA MET A 1 -3.88 19.32 -6.56
C MET A 1 -2.55 19.00 -7.23
N ALA A 2 -1.71 18.16 -6.62
CA ALA A 2 -0.35 17.89 -7.14
C ALA A 2 -0.39 17.09 -8.44
N GLU A 3 0.46 17.44 -9.42
CA GLU A 3 0.63 16.70 -10.67
C GLU A 3 1.08 15.24 -10.41
N LEU A 4 0.84 14.34 -11.39
CA LEU A 4 1.36 12.97 -11.34
C LEU A 4 2.89 13.02 -11.41
N ILE A 5 3.56 12.66 -10.31
CA ILE A 5 5.02 12.70 -10.22
C ILE A 5 5.58 11.44 -10.88
N GLN A 6 6.37 11.60 -11.94
CA GLN A 6 7.02 10.48 -12.65
C GLN A 6 6.02 9.37 -13.03
N PRO A 7 5.02 9.66 -13.87
CA PRO A 7 4.04 8.67 -14.28
C PRO A 7 4.71 7.52 -15.04
N LYS A 8 4.24 6.31 -14.78
CA LYS A 8 4.70 5.08 -15.42
C LYS A 8 3.49 4.28 -15.86
N GLU A 9 3.55 3.73 -17.07
CA GLU A 9 2.54 2.80 -17.55
C GLU A 9 2.64 1.44 -16.86
N PHE A 10 1.48 0.91 -16.51
CA PHE A 10 1.29 -0.41 -15.93
C PHE A 10 0.11 -1.09 -16.59
N LYS A 11 0.30 -2.33 -17.04
CA LYS A 11 -0.75 -3.13 -17.66
C LYS A 11 -1.26 -4.15 -16.67
N ALA A 12 -2.57 -4.24 -16.51
CA ALA A 12 -3.23 -5.28 -15.73
C ALA A 12 -4.21 -6.04 -16.62
N VAL A 13 -4.27 -7.35 -16.40
CA VAL A 13 -5.21 -8.25 -17.07
C VAL A 13 -6.31 -8.60 -16.06
N ASP A 14 -7.56 -8.49 -16.50
CA ASP A 14 -8.74 -8.85 -15.72
C ASP A 14 -8.99 -10.38 -15.73
N GLN A 15 -9.98 -10.83 -14.96
CA GLN A 15 -10.34 -12.26 -14.89
C GLN A 15 -10.82 -12.84 -16.23
N ASP A 16 -11.34 -11.99 -17.12
CA ASP A 16 -11.82 -12.37 -18.45
C ASP A 16 -10.70 -12.34 -19.51
N GLY A 17 -9.48 -11.96 -19.12
CA GLY A 17 -8.31 -11.89 -19.99
C GLY A 17 -8.14 -10.58 -20.75
N ASN A 18 -8.95 -9.55 -20.50
CA ASN A 18 -8.80 -8.25 -21.14
C ASN A 18 -7.68 -7.43 -20.47
N GLU A 19 -6.80 -6.88 -21.30
CA GLU A 19 -5.71 -6.01 -20.84
C GLU A 19 -6.19 -4.56 -20.73
N ARG A 20 -5.92 -3.92 -19.59
CA ARG A 20 -6.13 -2.48 -19.36
C ARG A 20 -4.84 -1.81 -18.97
N THR A 21 -4.63 -0.60 -19.48
CA THR A 21 -3.44 0.21 -19.18
C THR A 21 -3.78 1.28 -18.16
N TYR A 22 -2.92 1.39 -17.15
CA TYR A 22 -2.99 2.35 -16.06
C TYR A 22 -1.71 3.19 -16.03
N LEU A 23 -1.83 4.43 -15.59
CA LEU A 23 -0.73 5.33 -15.31
C LEU A 23 -0.57 5.42 -13.79
N ILE A 24 0.47 4.81 -13.26
CA ILE A 24 0.82 4.88 -11.84
C ILE A 24 1.84 5.99 -11.61
N SER A 25 1.72 6.76 -10.53
CA SER A 25 2.67 7.83 -10.21
C SER A 25 3.29 7.67 -8.83
N LYS A 26 4.34 8.45 -8.57
CA LYS A 26 4.84 8.62 -7.22
C LYS A 26 3.90 9.49 -6.39
N PHE A 27 3.80 9.20 -5.11
CA PHE A 27 3.13 10.08 -4.15
C PHE A 27 4.13 11.01 -3.43
N PRO A 28 3.71 12.19 -2.95
CA PRO A 28 4.55 13.05 -2.12
C PRO A 28 4.82 12.43 -0.74
N ALA A 29 5.84 12.92 -0.04
CA ALA A 29 6.39 12.25 1.14
C ALA A 29 5.41 12.12 2.33
N ILE A 30 4.53 13.10 2.54
CA ILE A 30 3.60 13.12 3.68
C ILE A 30 2.46 12.14 3.46
N GLU A 31 1.83 12.20 2.28
CA GLU A 31 0.77 11.32 1.85
C GLU A 31 1.29 9.88 1.73
N GLY A 32 2.52 9.72 1.23
CA GLY A 32 3.21 8.45 1.20
C GLY A 32 3.43 7.81 2.55
N ARG A 33 3.82 8.59 3.56
CA ARG A 33 3.95 8.08 4.94
C ARG A 33 2.61 7.57 5.47
N GLU A 34 1.51 8.30 5.21
CA GLU A 34 0.18 7.87 5.63
C GLU A 34 -0.22 6.55 4.95
N ILE A 35 -0.10 6.50 3.62
CA ILE A 35 -0.48 5.33 2.81
C ILE A 35 0.36 4.10 3.20
N VAL A 36 1.68 4.22 3.24
CA VAL A 36 2.59 3.09 3.49
C VAL A 36 2.47 2.54 4.91
N CYS A 37 2.16 3.38 5.89
CA CYS A 37 1.98 2.94 7.27
C CYS A 37 0.59 2.33 7.52
N LYS A 38 -0.47 2.89 6.92
CA LYS A 38 -1.84 2.43 7.16
C LYS A 38 -2.21 1.25 6.28
N TYR A 39 -1.96 1.33 4.97
CA TYR A 39 -2.51 0.41 3.98
C TYR A 39 -2.18 -1.06 4.23
N PRO A 40 -0.92 -1.46 4.49
CA PRO A 40 -0.59 -2.87 4.72
C PRO A 40 -1.21 -3.42 6.01
N VAL A 41 -1.37 -2.58 7.03
CA VAL A 41 -1.90 -2.98 8.35
C VAL A 41 -3.42 -3.03 8.32
N SER A 42 -4.07 -2.06 7.67
CA SER A 42 -5.53 -2.02 7.51
C SER A 42 -6.05 -3.10 6.56
N ALA A 43 -5.22 -3.60 5.64
CA ALA A 43 -5.57 -4.71 4.75
C ALA A 43 -5.46 -6.09 5.41
N MET A 44 -4.89 -6.21 6.63
CA MET A 44 -4.75 -7.51 7.31
C MET A 44 -6.09 -8.01 7.87
N PRO A 45 -6.54 -9.22 7.48
CA PRO A 45 -7.75 -9.82 8.03
C PRO A 45 -7.64 -9.97 9.56
N LYS A 46 -8.68 -9.54 10.28
CA LYS A 46 -8.81 -9.57 11.77
C LYS A 46 -8.07 -8.49 12.56
N VAL A 47 -7.22 -7.67 11.95
CA VAL A 47 -6.49 -6.58 12.64
C VAL A 47 -6.89 -5.19 12.10
N GLY A 48 -7.29 -5.11 10.83
CA GLY A 48 -7.66 -3.86 10.18
C GLY A 48 -9.09 -3.40 10.42
N ASP A 49 -9.28 -2.08 10.49
CA ASP A 49 -10.57 -1.43 10.28
C ASP A 49 -10.80 -1.25 8.77
N TYR A 50 -11.84 -1.91 8.25
CA TYR A 50 -12.17 -1.89 6.84
C TYR A 50 -12.47 -0.47 6.34
N ALA A 51 -13.09 0.38 7.15
CA ALA A 51 -13.40 1.76 6.77
C ALA A 51 -12.11 2.58 6.56
N VAL A 52 -11.14 2.40 7.46
CA VAL A 52 -9.81 3.02 7.35
C VAL A 52 -9.04 2.45 6.15
N ASN A 53 -9.18 1.16 5.87
CA ASN A 53 -8.57 0.53 4.70
C ASN A 53 -9.12 1.11 3.41
N GLU A 54 -10.43 1.27 3.31
CA GLU A 54 -11.09 1.82 2.13
C GLU A 54 -10.71 3.29 1.89
N GLU A 55 -10.68 4.12 2.94
CA GLU A 55 -10.22 5.51 2.82
C GLU A 55 -8.77 5.57 2.32
N THR A 56 -7.91 4.70 2.86
CA THR A 56 -6.49 4.65 2.48
C THR A 56 -6.31 4.12 1.06
N MET A 57 -7.14 3.15 0.63
CA MET A 57 -7.18 2.66 -0.74
C MET A 57 -7.56 3.78 -1.70
N LEU A 58 -8.61 4.56 -1.41
CA LEU A 58 -9.01 5.68 -2.26
C LEU A 58 -7.92 6.76 -2.34
N LYS A 59 -7.19 7.01 -1.25
CA LYS A 59 -6.01 7.90 -1.26
C LYS A 59 -4.89 7.36 -2.15
N LEU A 60 -4.64 6.05 -2.14
CA LEU A 60 -3.67 5.41 -3.04
C LEU A 60 -4.11 5.54 -4.50
N MET A 61 -5.37 5.21 -4.80
CA MET A 61 -5.94 5.24 -6.15
C MET A 61 -6.01 6.64 -6.74
N ALA A 62 -6.02 7.70 -5.91
CA ALA A 62 -5.89 9.06 -6.39
C ALA A 62 -4.56 9.31 -7.14
N TYR A 63 -3.53 8.49 -6.97
CA TYR A 63 -2.25 8.56 -7.72
C TYR A 63 -2.20 7.58 -8.91
N VAL A 64 -3.33 6.98 -9.26
CA VAL A 64 -3.51 6.17 -10.45
C VAL A 64 -4.40 6.92 -11.42
N ALA A 65 -4.06 6.88 -12.70
CA ALA A 65 -4.87 7.41 -13.77
C ALA A 65 -5.10 6.38 -14.88
N VAL A 66 -6.14 6.60 -15.65
CA VAL A 66 -6.40 5.93 -16.93
C VAL A 66 -6.37 6.97 -18.03
N ASP A 67 -5.87 6.62 -19.20
CA ASP A 67 -5.93 7.52 -20.35
C ASP A 67 -7.34 7.50 -20.96
N ILE A 68 -7.96 8.67 -21.05
CA ILE A 68 -9.20 8.86 -21.78
C ILE A 68 -8.92 9.87 -22.89
N ASN A 69 -8.80 9.35 -24.11
CA ASN A 69 -8.60 10.15 -25.32
C ASN A 69 -7.39 11.09 -25.24
N GLY A 70 -6.26 10.62 -24.68
CA GLY A 70 -5.03 11.39 -24.51
C GLY A 70 -5.02 12.30 -23.27
N THR A 71 -6.07 12.23 -22.43
CA THR A 71 -6.12 12.96 -21.16
C THR A 71 -6.11 11.98 -19.98
N PRO A 72 -5.11 12.06 -19.08
CA PRO A 72 -5.05 11.20 -17.91
C PRO A 72 -6.16 11.55 -16.91
N LEU A 73 -7.12 10.65 -16.71
CA LEU A 73 -8.16 10.74 -15.69
C LEU A 73 -7.74 10.00 -14.42
N ARG A 74 -7.61 10.72 -13.31
CA ARG A 74 -7.25 10.14 -12.01
C ARG A 74 -8.44 9.43 -11.35
N LEU A 75 -8.17 8.29 -10.72
CA LEU A 75 -9.18 7.47 -10.05
C LEU A 75 -9.43 7.95 -8.60
N THR A 76 -9.93 9.18 -8.46
CA THR A 76 -10.04 9.86 -7.15
C THR A 76 -11.30 9.50 -6.35
N THR A 77 -12.25 8.81 -6.97
CA THR A 77 -13.55 8.48 -6.33
C THR A 77 -13.86 7.00 -6.46
N ARG A 78 -14.67 6.47 -5.54
CA ARG A 78 -15.15 5.09 -5.58
C ARG A 78 -15.83 4.75 -6.92
N ALA A 79 -16.62 5.68 -7.46
CA ALA A 79 -17.28 5.48 -8.75
C ALA A 79 -16.27 5.33 -9.91
N LEU A 80 -15.21 6.15 -9.92
CA LEU A 80 -14.15 6.04 -10.93
C LEU A 80 -13.37 4.73 -10.78
N VAL A 81 -13.03 4.33 -9.55
CA VAL A 81 -12.36 3.05 -9.30
C VAL A 81 -13.22 1.89 -9.78
N ASN A 82 -14.51 1.85 -9.41
CA ASN A 82 -15.42 0.78 -9.82
C ASN A 82 -15.65 0.73 -11.34
N ASN A 83 -15.64 1.87 -12.03
CA ASN A 83 -15.83 1.92 -13.48
C ASN A 83 -14.58 1.49 -14.26
N HIS A 84 -13.40 1.69 -13.69
CA HIS A 84 -12.13 1.47 -14.38
C HIS A 84 -11.39 0.21 -13.94
N CYS A 85 -11.64 -0.30 -12.73
CA CYS A 85 -11.16 -1.58 -12.21
C CYS A 85 -12.33 -2.58 -12.22
N PRO A 86 -12.43 -3.46 -13.23
CA PRO A 86 -13.61 -4.32 -13.43
C PRO A 86 -13.76 -5.41 -12.36
N ASP A 87 -12.66 -5.81 -11.73
CA ASP A 87 -12.66 -6.84 -10.69
C ASP A 87 -11.65 -6.51 -9.58
N TRP A 88 -11.75 -7.29 -8.50
CA TRP A 88 -10.85 -7.19 -7.35
C TRP A 88 -9.39 -7.51 -7.69
N GLU A 89 -9.13 -8.45 -8.61
CA GLU A 89 -7.75 -8.83 -8.95
C GLU A 89 -7.02 -7.69 -9.63
N VAL A 90 -7.69 -6.98 -10.53
CA VAL A 90 -7.17 -5.79 -11.19
C VAL A 90 -6.87 -4.71 -10.16
N LEU A 91 -7.81 -4.44 -9.24
CA LEU A 91 -7.61 -3.49 -8.16
C LEU A 91 -6.39 -3.87 -7.32
N GLY A 92 -6.31 -5.12 -6.83
CA GLY A 92 -5.18 -5.60 -6.03
C GLY A 92 -3.83 -5.59 -6.78
N ARG A 93 -3.82 -5.84 -8.09
CA ARG A 93 -2.62 -5.75 -8.93
C ARG A 93 -2.13 -4.31 -9.07
N VAL A 94 -3.05 -3.37 -9.30
CA VAL A 94 -2.73 -1.94 -9.39
C VAL A 94 -2.22 -1.41 -8.05
N GLU A 95 -2.86 -1.79 -6.94
CA GLU A 95 -2.42 -1.43 -5.60
C GLU A 95 -1.01 -1.96 -5.30
N MET A 96 -0.73 -3.23 -5.62
CA MET A 96 0.60 -3.79 -5.45
C MET A 96 1.63 -3.08 -6.34
N ALA A 97 1.31 -2.77 -7.59
CA ALA A 97 2.19 -2.03 -8.49
C ALA A 97 2.52 -0.63 -7.96
N MET A 98 1.51 0.06 -7.40
CA MET A 98 1.69 1.36 -6.73
C MET A 98 2.65 1.25 -5.54
N MET A 99 2.48 0.23 -4.70
CA MET A 99 3.34 0.00 -3.53
C MET A 99 4.77 -0.37 -3.94
N GLU A 100 4.96 -1.21 -4.95
CA GLU A 100 6.28 -1.58 -5.47
C GLU A 100 7.02 -0.40 -6.10
N TYR A 101 6.30 0.45 -6.84
CA TYR A 101 6.89 1.61 -7.49
C TYR A 101 7.32 2.69 -6.49
N ASN A 102 6.54 2.88 -5.42
CA ASN A 102 6.82 3.92 -4.43
C ASN A 102 7.70 3.46 -3.27
N VAL A 103 7.70 2.18 -2.93
CA VAL A 103 8.38 1.65 -1.75
C VAL A 103 9.43 0.62 -2.16
N SER A 104 10.69 1.08 -2.18
CA SER A 104 11.85 0.22 -2.49
C SER A 104 11.98 -0.99 -1.55
N PHE A 105 11.46 -0.90 -0.33
CA PHE A 105 11.40 -2.01 0.63
C PHE A 105 10.45 -3.13 0.19
N PHE A 106 9.32 -2.85 -0.48
CA PHE A 106 8.45 -3.92 -0.99
C PHE A 106 9.09 -4.59 -2.21
N ALA A 107 9.68 -3.84 -3.13
CA ALA A 107 10.41 -4.41 -4.27
C ALA A 107 11.60 -5.31 -3.81
N LYS A 108 12.40 -4.83 -2.85
CA LYS A 108 13.53 -5.60 -2.27
C LYS A 108 13.05 -6.70 -1.34
N GLY A 109 12.00 -6.46 -0.54
CA GLY A 109 11.39 -7.40 0.40
C GLY A 109 10.73 -8.57 -0.31
N ARG A 110 10.09 -8.35 -1.47
CA ARG A 110 9.57 -9.40 -2.34
C ARG A 110 10.73 -10.26 -2.87
N SER A 111 11.81 -9.66 -3.38
CA SER A 111 13.05 -10.39 -3.74
C SER A 111 13.67 -11.16 -2.55
N LEU A 112 13.65 -10.59 -1.34
CA LEU A 112 14.14 -11.21 -0.10
C LEU A 112 13.20 -12.31 0.46
N LEU A 113 11.89 -12.23 0.21
CA LEU A 113 10.89 -13.23 0.60
C LEU A 113 10.78 -14.39 -0.41
N PHE A 114 11.08 -14.13 -1.69
CA PHE A 114 11.13 -15.14 -2.76
C PHE A 114 12.51 -15.80 -2.91
N SER A 115 13.59 -15.20 -2.39
CA SER A 115 14.82 -15.95 -2.13
C SER A 115 14.59 -16.79 -0.86
N GLY A 116 14.40 -18.10 -1.04
CA GLY A 116 13.94 -19.05 -0.01
C GLY A 116 14.74 -19.14 1.30
N GLY A 117 15.75 -18.30 1.54
CA GLY A 117 16.57 -18.29 2.76
C GLY A 117 16.07 -17.42 3.91
N LEU A 118 15.10 -16.51 3.70
CA LEU A 118 14.78 -15.49 4.72
C LEU A 118 13.55 -15.77 5.59
N LYS A 119 12.59 -16.59 5.12
CA LYS A 119 11.38 -16.95 5.90
C LYS A 119 11.71 -17.56 7.26
N ALA A 120 12.83 -18.28 7.37
CA ALA A 120 13.28 -18.90 8.62
C ALA A 120 13.86 -17.91 9.65
N LYS A 121 14.32 -16.73 9.24
CA LYS A 121 15.02 -15.77 10.13
C LYS A 121 14.21 -14.51 10.46
N PHE A 122 13.28 -14.10 9.61
CA PHE A 122 12.57 -12.82 9.79
C PHE A 122 11.44 -12.84 10.81
N LEU A 123 10.65 -13.92 10.86
CA LEU A 123 9.60 -14.09 11.88
C LEU A 123 10.14 -13.97 13.33
N PRO A 124 11.19 -14.70 13.72
CA PRO A 124 11.71 -14.59 15.08
C PRO A 124 12.39 -13.24 15.35
N LEU A 125 12.99 -12.59 14.34
CA LEU A 125 13.61 -11.27 14.51
C LEU A 125 12.57 -10.17 14.74
N ILE A 126 11.48 -10.15 13.95
CA ILE A 126 10.38 -9.19 14.11
C ILE A 126 9.71 -9.37 15.48
N THR A 127 9.39 -10.61 15.86
CA THR A 127 8.83 -10.89 17.19
C THR A 127 9.77 -10.44 18.30
N LYS A 128 11.08 -10.69 18.17
CA LYS A 128 12.07 -10.30 19.18
C LYS A 128 12.23 -8.79 19.29
N THR A 129 12.22 -8.05 18.17
CA THR A 129 12.32 -6.59 18.19
C THR A 129 11.05 -5.95 18.73
N LEU A 130 9.87 -6.43 18.33
CA LEU A 130 8.60 -5.94 18.85
C LEU A 130 8.47 -6.21 20.36
N THR A 131 8.86 -7.40 20.84
CA THR A 131 8.86 -7.73 22.28
C THR A 131 9.87 -6.88 23.06
N ALA A 132 11.07 -6.66 22.52
CA ALA A 132 12.08 -5.84 23.18
C ALA A 132 11.66 -4.36 23.25
N LEU A 133 11.10 -3.82 22.17
CA LEU A 133 10.59 -2.45 22.13
C LEU A 133 9.34 -2.29 23.01
N SER A 134 8.45 -3.29 23.05
CA SER A 134 7.30 -3.33 23.97
C SER A 134 7.77 -3.34 25.44
N ALA A 135 8.80 -4.12 25.78
CA ALA A 135 9.35 -4.15 27.13
C ALA A 135 10.01 -2.82 27.51
N GLN A 136 10.77 -2.20 26.59
CA GLN A 136 11.38 -0.88 26.82
C GLN A 136 10.33 0.23 26.96
N LEU A 137 9.27 0.22 26.17
CA LEU A 137 8.19 1.20 26.26
C LEU A 137 7.34 0.99 27.53
N SER A 138 7.11 -0.27 27.92
CA SER A 138 6.42 -0.61 29.17
C SER A 138 7.23 -0.22 30.41
N GLN A 139 8.56 -0.21 30.35
CA GLN A 139 9.42 0.24 31.44
C GLN A 139 9.56 1.77 31.52
N LYS A 140 9.29 2.50 30.42
CA LYS A 140 9.48 3.95 30.36
C LYS A 140 8.26 4.75 30.84
N GLY A 141 7.15 4.10 31.17
CA GLY A 141 5.93 4.71 31.69
C GLY A 141 5.70 4.41 33.18
N GLY A 142 6.22 5.27 34.06
CA GLY A 142 5.65 5.41 35.40
C GLY A 142 6.57 6.04 36.45
N PRO A 143 6.47 7.36 36.74
CA PRO A 143 6.66 7.84 38.09
C PRO A 143 5.46 7.43 38.95
N ARG A 144 5.73 6.93 40.17
CA ARG A 144 4.73 6.67 41.21
C ARG A 144 3.95 7.97 41.50
N SER A 145 2.63 7.94 41.34
CA SER A 145 1.74 8.96 41.89
C SER A 145 1.81 8.86 43.42
N MET A 146 2.29 9.91 44.09
CA MET A 146 2.15 10.07 45.54
C MET A 146 0.77 10.65 45.85
N ASN A 147 -0.06 9.89 46.54
CA ASN A 147 -1.14 10.34 47.40
C ASN A 147 -0.95 9.66 48.76
#